data_AF-A0A401RR24-F1
#
_entry.id   AF-A0A401RR24-F1
#
_cell.length_a   1.000
_cell.length_b   1.000
_cell.length_c   1.000
_cell.angle_alpha   90.00
_cell.angle_beta   90.00
_cell.angle_gamma   90.00
#
_symmetry.space_group_name_H-M   'P 1'
#
loop_
_entity.id
_entity.type
_entity.pdbx_description
1 polymer ?
#
loop_
_entity_poly.entity_id
_entity_poly.type
_entity_poly.pdbx_seq_one_letter_code
_entity_poly.pdbx_strand_id
1 'polypeptide(L)'
;MSALHKGIYLLDLIYIDSAYPASDSIIENEQRSNQMNNILRIISDLQVSFNCDYLVTLPHVQKYLKSVRYIEELQKFVEEDNYKLSLKIEPGNSSPRLVSSREDLAGPSEVSASVRYSRRPTCPDASVMGSLNTPPVPRHRKSHSLGNKWVKVSL
;
A
#
# COMPACT_ATOMS: atom_id res chain seq x y z
N MET A 1 -10.60 22.13 8.84
CA MET A 1 -10.78 21.17 7.71
C MET A 1 -9.58 20.25 7.61
N SER A 2 -9.77 18.93 7.44
CA SER A 2 -8.69 18.01 7.05
C SER A 2 -8.51 17.97 5.52
N ALA A 3 -7.38 17.43 5.02
CA ALA A 3 -7.04 17.46 3.60
C ALA A 3 -8.13 16.88 2.66
N LEU A 4 -8.75 15.76 3.06
CA LEU A 4 -9.84 15.11 2.31
C LEU A 4 -11.03 16.05 2.05
N HIS A 5 -11.36 16.93 3.01
CA HIS A 5 -12.44 17.91 2.88
C HIS A 5 -12.10 19.09 1.96
N LYS A 6 -10.83 19.30 1.61
CA LYS A 6 -10.44 20.25 0.54
C LYS A 6 -10.33 19.57 -0.83
N GLY A 7 -10.01 18.27 -0.84
CA GLY A 7 -9.92 17.47 -2.06
C GLY A 7 -11.21 17.43 -2.88
N ILE A 8 -12.38 17.41 -2.23
CA ILE A 8 -13.68 17.41 -2.93
C ILE A 8 -13.89 18.68 -3.77
N TYR A 9 -13.70 19.87 -3.19
CA TYR A 9 -13.88 21.12 -3.93
C TYR A 9 -12.81 21.34 -5.01
N LEU A 10 -11.60 20.81 -4.80
CA LEU A 10 -10.55 20.80 -5.84
C LEU A 10 -10.94 19.88 -7.01
N LEU A 11 -11.52 18.71 -6.73
CA LEU A 11 -12.04 17.81 -7.76
C LEU A 11 -13.19 18.44 -8.55
N ASP A 12 -14.14 19.09 -7.86
CA ASP A 12 -15.24 19.80 -8.51
C ASP A 12 -14.75 20.92 -9.43
N LEU A 13 -13.76 21.72 -8.98
CA LEU A 13 -13.15 22.78 -9.81
C LEU A 13 -12.40 22.22 -11.03
N ILE A 14 -11.65 21.13 -10.87
CA ILE A 14 -10.96 20.43 -11.99
C ILE A 14 -11.98 19.85 -12.97
N TYR A 15 -13.09 19.31 -12.48
CA TYR A 15 -14.17 18.78 -13.32
C TYR A 15 -14.83 19.88 -14.16
N ILE A 16 -15.16 21.03 -13.55
CA ILE A 16 -15.73 22.18 -14.27
C ILE A 16 -14.76 22.71 -15.32
N ASP A 17 -13.47 22.82 -15.01
CA ASP A 17 -12.44 23.28 -15.96
C ASP A 17 -12.26 22.31 -17.14
N SER A 18 -12.40 21.00 -16.87
CA SER A 18 -12.33 19.94 -17.89
C SER A 18 -13.59 19.85 -18.77
N ALA A 19 -14.77 20.14 -18.20
CA ALA A 19 -16.06 20.09 -18.89
C ALA A 19 -16.39 21.38 -19.65
N TYR A 20 -15.90 22.51 -19.15
CA TYR A 20 -16.07 23.85 -19.71
C TYR A 20 -14.70 24.53 -19.80
N PRO A 21 -13.89 24.19 -20.82
CA PRO A 21 -12.61 24.86 -21.05
C PRO A 21 -12.83 26.36 -21.33
N ALA A 22 -11.82 27.19 -21.04
CA ALA A 22 -11.90 28.62 -21.31
C ALA A 22 -11.89 28.89 -22.83
N SER A 23 -13.08 29.14 -23.39
CA SER A 23 -13.32 29.50 -24.80
C SER A 23 -13.79 30.95 -24.91
N ASP A 24 -13.72 31.53 -26.13
CA ASP A 24 -14.35 32.82 -26.44
C ASP A 24 -15.89 32.75 -26.49
N SER A 25 -16.50 31.59 -26.19
CA SER A 25 -17.94 31.44 -26.12
C SER A 25 -18.48 32.06 -24.83
N ILE A 26 -19.11 33.23 -24.97
CA ILE A 26 -19.67 34.03 -23.88
C ILE A 26 -20.55 33.18 -22.94
N ILE A 27 -21.37 32.28 -23.51
CA ILE A 27 -22.32 31.44 -22.76
C ILE A 27 -21.60 30.33 -21.97
N GLU A 28 -20.59 29.69 -22.56
CA GLU A 28 -19.80 28.65 -21.88
C GLU A 28 -18.99 29.26 -20.73
N ASN A 29 -18.40 30.43 -20.94
CA ASN A 29 -17.67 31.17 -19.93
C ASN A 29 -18.58 31.66 -18.79
N GLU A 30 -19.82 32.09 -19.07
CA GLU A 30 -20.81 32.39 -18.04
C GLU A 30 -21.18 31.15 -17.21
N GLN A 31 -21.46 30.02 -17.86
CA GLN A 31 -21.79 28.76 -17.17
C GLN A 31 -20.63 28.27 -16.29
N ARG A 32 -19.40 28.27 -16.82
CA ARG A 32 -18.15 27.96 -16.09
C ARG A 32 -18.00 28.87 -14.87
N SER A 33 -18.13 30.18 -15.06
CA SER A 33 -18.01 31.19 -14.00
C SER A 33 -19.05 31.00 -12.90
N ASN A 34 -20.32 30.76 -13.26
CA ASN A 34 -21.40 30.55 -12.31
C ASN A 34 -21.19 29.28 -11.46
N GLN A 35 -20.73 28.18 -12.06
CA GLN A 35 -20.43 26.95 -11.32
C GLN A 35 -19.21 27.12 -10.38
N MET A 36 -18.10 27.70 -10.86
CA MET A 36 -16.93 27.96 -10.01
C MET A 36 -17.23 28.95 -8.87
N ASN A 37 -17.98 30.03 -9.14
CA ASN A 37 -18.37 31.01 -8.11
C ASN A 37 -19.25 30.41 -7.00
N ASN A 38 -20.09 29.40 -7.32
CA ASN A 38 -20.86 28.69 -6.30
C ASN A 38 -19.96 27.88 -5.36
N ILE A 39 -18.93 27.20 -5.88
CA ILE A 39 -17.95 26.47 -5.06
C ILE A 39 -17.13 27.46 -4.21
N LEU A 40 -16.64 28.55 -4.81
CA LEU A 40 -15.88 29.57 -4.08
C LEU A 40 -16.70 30.23 -2.96
N ARG A 41 -18.00 30.45 -3.15
CA ARG A 41 -18.92 30.90 -2.09
C ARG A 41 -18.98 29.90 -0.93
N ILE A 42 -19.22 28.62 -1.20
CA ILE A 42 -19.26 27.56 -0.19
C ILE A 42 -17.93 27.48 0.57
N ILE A 43 -16.79 27.56 -0.12
CA ILE A 43 -15.47 27.60 0.51
C ILE A 43 -15.33 28.82 1.43
N SER A 44 -15.80 30.00 0.99
CA SER A 44 -15.75 31.24 1.78
C SER A 44 -16.63 31.16 3.03
N ASP A 45 -17.87 30.71 2.90
CA ASP A 45 -18.81 30.56 4.02
C ASP A 45 -18.25 29.58 5.07
N LEU A 46 -17.63 28.49 4.62
CA LEU A 46 -16.94 27.51 5.47
C LEU A 46 -15.61 28.02 6.06
N GLN A 47 -14.96 29.03 5.47
CA GLN A 47 -13.79 29.68 6.05
C GLN A 47 -14.19 30.68 7.14
N VAL A 48 -15.24 31.47 6.90
CA VAL A 48 -15.75 32.47 7.86
C VAL A 48 -16.39 31.79 9.08
N SER A 49 -17.10 30.67 8.89
CA SER A 49 -17.68 29.89 9.99
C SER A 49 -16.69 28.97 10.72
N PHE A 50 -15.47 28.75 10.20
CA PHE A 50 -14.44 27.95 10.87
C PHE A 50 -13.73 28.75 11.97
N ASN A 51 -14.41 28.92 13.09
CA ASN A 51 -13.85 29.53 14.30
C ASN A 51 -13.33 28.46 15.28
N CYS A 52 -12.25 28.76 16.00
CA CYS A 52 -11.56 27.91 16.96
C CYS A 52 -11.08 28.67 18.22
N ASP A 53 -11.80 29.73 18.64
CA ASP A 53 -11.51 30.58 19.82
C ASP A 53 -11.14 29.82 21.11
N TYR A 54 -11.65 28.60 21.29
CA TYR A 54 -11.41 27.78 22.49
C TYR A 54 -10.09 26.98 22.47
N LEU A 55 -9.30 27.03 21.38
CA LEU A 55 -8.04 26.28 21.26
C LEU A 55 -6.84 27.09 21.78
N VAL A 56 -6.39 26.76 22.99
CA VAL A 56 -5.14 27.30 23.56
C VAL A 56 -3.95 26.93 22.67
N THR A 57 -3.24 27.94 22.16
CA THR A 57 -2.06 27.72 21.33
C THR A 57 -0.80 27.53 22.19
N LEU A 58 -0.05 26.45 21.93
CA LEU A 58 1.20 26.14 22.62
C LEU A 58 2.39 26.38 21.66
N PRO A 59 3.18 27.47 21.81
CA PRO A 59 4.22 27.83 20.84
C PRO A 59 5.29 26.77 20.64
N HIS A 60 5.66 26.02 21.68
CA HIS A 60 6.64 24.93 21.58
C HIS A 60 6.10 23.72 20.79
N VAL A 61 4.81 23.37 20.95
CA VAL A 61 4.15 22.32 20.15
C VAL A 61 4.02 22.77 18.69
N GLN A 62 3.62 24.03 18.45
CA GLN A 62 3.58 24.58 17.10
C GLN A 62 4.97 24.59 16.43
N LYS A 63 6.04 24.92 17.18
CA LYS A 63 7.42 24.85 16.68
C LYS A 63 7.84 23.41 16.35
N TYR A 64 7.48 22.43 17.18
CA TYR A 64 7.73 21.02 16.91
C TYR A 64 7.01 20.56 15.64
N LEU A 65 5.70 20.80 15.53
CA LEU A 65 4.92 20.44 14.34
C LEU A 65 5.44 21.11 13.06
N LYS A 66 5.81 22.41 13.12
CA LYS A 66 6.42 23.15 12.00
C LYS A 66 7.86 22.75 11.70
N SER A 67 8.53 21.97 12.56
CA SER A 67 9.90 21.49 12.30
C SER A 67 9.93 20.27 11.36
N VAL A 68 8.79 19.59 11.18
CA VAL A 68 8.64 18.50 10.20
C VAL A 68 8.54 19.11 8.80
N ARG A 69 9.69 19.18 8.11
CA ARG A 69 9.79 19.77 6.77
C ARG A 69 9.30 18.79 5.69
N TYR A 70 8.13 19.06 5.13
CA TYR A 70 7.68 18.44 3.89
C TYR A 70 8.48 18.97 2.69
N ILE A 71 8.80 18.09 1.73
CA ILE A 71 9.38 18.39 0.43
C ILE A 71 8.66 17.47 -0.57
N GLU A 72 7.98 18.04 -1.56
CA GLU A 72 7.07 17.32 -2.45
C GLU A 72 7.85 16.38 -3.39
N GLU A 73 8.96 16.86 -3.91
CA GLU A 73 9.88 16.14 -4.80
C GLU A 73 10.54 14.92 -4.13
N LEU A 74 10.49 14.85 -2.79
CA LEU A 74 11.01 13.72 -2.01
C LEU A 74 9.94 12.76 -1.50
N GLN A 75 8.64 13.03 -1.74
CA GLN A 75 7.53 12.23 -1.22
C GLN A 75 7.73 10.73 -1.49
N LYS A 76 7.96 10.35 -2.75
CA LYS A 76 8.14 8.94 -3.15
C LYS A 76 9.33 8.27 -2.45
N PHE A 77 10.46 8.96 -2.28
CA PHE A 77 11.63 8.41 -1.59
C PHE A 77 11.33 8.16 -0.10
N VAL A 78 10.61 9.09 0.54
CA VAL A 78 10.17 8.97 1.94
C VAL A 78 9.15 7.85 2.11
N GLU A 79 8.19 7.70 1.18
CA GLU A 79 7.23 6.59 1.16
C GLU A 79 7.93 5.23 1.02
N GLU A 80 8.85 5.10 0.06
CA GLU A 80 9.62 3.87 -0.14
C GLU A 80 10.50 3.53 1.07
N ASP A 81 11.15 4.51 1.70
CA ASP A 81 12.03 4.27 2.85
C ASP A 81 11.23 4.00 4.13
N ASN A 82 10.06 4.61 4.30
CA ASN A 82 9.10 4.24 5.35
C ASN A 82 8.58 2.81 5.18
N TYR A 83 8.30 2.38 3.94
CA TYR A 83 7.93 0.99 3.65
C TYR A 83 9.08 0.01 3.94
N LYS A 84 10.31 0.34 3.53
CA LYS A 84 11.53 -0.42 3.87
C LYS A 84 11.83 -0.42 5.37
N LEU A 85 11.39 0.59 6.13
CA LEU A 85 11.50 0.65 7.58
C LEU A 85 10.45 -0.24 8.26
N SER A 86 9.19 -0.17 7.80
CA SER A 86 8.08 -1.02 8.26
C SER A 86 8.46 -2.51 8.23
N LEU A 87 8.97 -3.00 7.09
CA LEU A 87 9.45 -4.38 6.92
C LEU A 87 10.65 -4.77 7.81
N LYS A 88 11.35 -3.82 8.44
CA LYS A 88 12.46 -4.07 9.38
C LYS A 88 12.01 -4.07 10.83
N ILE A 89 11.07 -3.19 11.21
CA ILE A 89 10.55 -3.10 12.58
C ILE A 89 9.53 -4.21 12.86
N GLU A 90 8.75 -4.59 11.85
CA GLU A 90 7.84 -5.74 11.88
C GLU A 90 8.17 -6.69 10.72
N PRO A 91 9.15 -7.62 10.89
CA PRO A 91 9.46 -8.65 9.92
C PRO A 91 8.35 -9.71 9.80
N GLY A 92 7.21 -9.31 9.24
CA GLY A 92 6.15 -10.22 8.83
C GLY A 92 6.67 -11.31 7.89
N ASN A 93 6.05 -12.49 7.93
CA ASN A 93 6.41 -13.61 7.07
C ASN A 93 6.05 -13.31 5.61
N SER A 94 6.93 -12.57 4.91
CA SER A 94 6.72 -11.92 3.62
C SER A 94 6.62 -12.84 2.40
N SER A 95 6.20 -14.09 2.61
CA SER A 95 5.48 -14.82 1.58
C SER A 95 4.20 -14.04 1.29
N PRO A 96 3.95 -13.59 0.04
CA PRO A 96 2.64 -13.07 -0.30
C PRO A 96 1.65 -14.24 -0.16
N ARG A 97 0.81 -14.19 0.88
CA ARG A 97 -0.41 -14.99 0.92
C ARG A 97 -1.35 -14.45 -0.17
N LEU A 98 -1.09 -14.87 -1.40
CA LEU A 98 -2.11 -14.97 -2.42
C LEU A 98 -3.32 -15.66 -1.80
N VAL A 99 -4.53 -15.24 -2.16
CA VAL A 99 -5.76 -15.81 -1.60
C VAL A 99 -6.00 -17.20 -2.21
N SER A 100 -5.21 -18.17 -1.77
CA SER A 100 -5.62 -19.56 -1.70
C SER A 100 -6.27 -19.77 -0.34
N SER A 101 -7.59 -19.59 -0.29
CA SER A 101 -8.39 -20.21 0.75
C SER A 101 -8.19 -21.72 0.64
N ARG A 102 -7.44 -22.28 1.59
CA ARG A 102 -7.66 -23.65 2.02
C ARG A 102 -8.46 -23.57 3.30
N GLU A 103 -9.67 -24.09 3.26
CA GLU A 103 -10.43 -24.44 4.44
C GLU A 103 -9.67 -25.54 5.21
N ASP A 104 -8.95 -25.14 6.25
CA ASP A 104 -8.52 -26.08 7.29
C ASP A 104 -9.77 -26.53 8.06
N LEU A 105 -10.26 -27.73 7.76
CA LEU A 105 -11.20 -28.43 8.64
C LEU A 105 -10.40 -29.13 9.75
N ALA A 106 -10.76 -28.84 11.01
CA ALA A 106 -10.17 -29.41 12.23
C ALA A 106 -10.09 -30.95 12.18
N GLY A 107 -9.15 -31.64 12.83
CA GLY A 107 -8.30 -31.36 14.00
C GLY A 107 -7.99 -32.73 14.66
N PRO A 108 -7.78 -32.86 15.98
CA PRO A 108 -7.44 -31.86 17.00
C PRO A 108 -6.11 -32.19 17.75
N SER A 109 -5.66 -31.23 18.57
CA SER A 109 -4.92 -31.33 19.85
C SER A 109 -4.11 -32.57 20.32
N GLU A 110 -3.02 -32.22 21.02
CA GLU A 110 -2.49 -32.80 22.29
C GLU A 110 -1.35 -33.85 22.31
N VAL A 111 -0.56 -33.73 23.40
CA VAL A 111 0.49 -34.61 23.97
C VAL A 111 1.82 -34.86 23.22
N SER A 112 2.92 -34.53 23.92
CA SER A 112 4.31 -34.85 23.60
C SER A 112 4.82 -36.15 24.27
N ALA A 113 5.26 -37.14 23.48
CA ALA A 113 6.23 -38.19 23.86
C ALA A 113 6.85 -38.75 22.55
N SER A 114 8.16 -38.92 22.35
CA SER A 114 9.26 -39.46 23.17
C SER A 114 9.29 -41.01 23.25
N VAL A 115 10.47 -41.56 22.95
CA VAL A 115 10.89 -42.99 23.02
C VAL A 115 10.34 -43.97 21.95
N ARG A 116 11.28 -44.42 21.11
CA ARG A 116 11.52 -45.79 20.57
C ARG A 116 10.44 -46.87 20.81
N TYR A 117 10.16 -47.69 19.79
CA TYR A 117 10.63 -49.10 19.75
C TYR A 117 10.36 -49.76 18.37
N SER A 118 10.87 -50.99 18.17
CA SER A 118 10.89 -51.71 16.90
C SER A 118 9.77 -52.75 16.79
N ARG A 119 9.18 -52.93 15.59
CA ARG A 119 8.99 -54.22 14.88
C ARG A 119 8.37 -54.06 13.49
N ARG A 120 8.62 -55.04 12.61
CA ARG A 120 8.04 -55.23 11.27
C ARG A 120 7.54 -56.68 11.14
N PRO A 121 6.24 -56.90 10.91
CA PRO A 121 5.76 -57.75 9.80
C PRO A 121 4.41 -57.23 9.21
N THR A 122 3.84 -57.68 8.08
CA THR A 122 4.25 -58.41 6.86
C THR A 122 3.06 -58.28 5.85
N CYS A 123 3.27 -58.51 4.55
CA CYS A 123 2.26 -58.46 3.46
C CYS A 123 1.35 -59.72 3.46
N PRO A 124 0.56 -60.11 2.41
CA PRO A 124 0.39 -59.60 1.03
C PRO A 124 -0.78 -58.56 0.95
N ASP A 125 -1.41 -58.17 -0.16
CA ASP A 125 -1.32 -58.48 -1.62
C ASP A 125 -1.68 -57.17 -2.42
N ALA A 126 -1.94 -57.05 -3.74
CA ALA A 126 -2.16 -57.96 -4.87
C ALA A 126 -1.77 -57.33 -6.23
N SER A 127 -2.25 -57.92 -7.34
CA SER A 127 -2.21 -57.41 -8.73
C SER A 127 -3.22 -56.25 -8.96
N VAL A 128 -3.16 -55.41 -10.02
CA VAL A 128 -3.00 -55.68 -11.47
C VAL A 128 -2.35 -54.50 -12.23
N MET A 129 -1.51 -54.84 -13.22
CA MET A 129 -1.17 -54.16 -14.50
C MET A 129 -1.34 -52.62 -14.65
N GLY A 130 -0.30 -51.91 -15.09
CA GLY A 130 -0.43 -50.51 -15.54
C GLY A 130 0.88 -49.80 -15.91
N SER A 131 1.52 -50.18 -17.03
CA SER A 131 2.79 -49.58 -17.46
C SER A 131 2.61 -48.28 -18.26
N LEU A 132 3.30 -47.20 -17.88
CA LEU A 132 3.82 -46.22 -18.85
C LEU A 132 5.04 -45.48 -18.28
N ASN A 133 6.08 -45.33 -19.10
CA ASN A 133 7.32 -44.63 -18.73
C ASN A 133 7.24 -43.16 -19.15
N THR A 134 7.45 -42.23 -18.22
CA THR A 134 7.63 -40.79 -18.53
C THR A 134 8.83 -40.25 -17.73
N PRO A 135 9.84 -39.65 -18.38
CA PRO A 135 11.09 -39.28 -17.71
C PRO A 135 10.94 -38.03 -16.80
N PRO A 136 11.77 -37.90 -15.75
CA PRO A 136 11.71 -36.78 -14.82
C PRO A 136 12.16 -35.45 -15.46
N VAL A 137 11.41 -34.38 -15.21
CA VAL A 137 11.73 -33.03 -15.72
C VAL A 137 13.01 -32.48 -15.07
N PRO A 138 13.99 -31.97 -15.83
CA PRO A 138 15.27 -31.50 -15.29
C PRO A 138 15.18 -30.34 -14.27
N ARG A 139 15.97 -30.42 -13.20
CA ARG A 139 16.00 -29.41 -12.12
C ARG A 139 16.76 -28.13 -12.51
N HIS A 140 16.03 -27.02 -12.58
CA HIS A 140 16.35 -25.72 -11.96
C HIS A 140 17.85 -25.28 -11.95
N ARG A 141 18.32 -24.65 -13.04
CA ARG A 141 19.66 -24.02 -13.10
C ARG A 141 19.61 -22.57 -12.60
N LYS A 142 20.16 -22.30 -11.41
CA LYS A 142 20.31 -20.92 -10.90
C LYS A 142 21.42 -20.18 -11.65
N SER A 143 21.15 -19.01 -12.19
CA SER A 143 22.15 -18.06 -12.69
C SER A 143 22.51 -17.05 -11.60
N HIS A 144 23.76 -17.09 -11.13
CA HIS A 144 24.33 -16.00 -10.33
C HIS A 144 24.87 -14.91 -11.26
N SER A 145 24.34 -13.69 -11.16
CA SER A 145 25.02 -12.51 -11.70
C SER A 145 26.03 -11.98 -10.68
N LEU A 146 27.20 -11.54 -11.13
CA LEU A 146 28.26 -11.04 -10.26
C LEU A 146 28.08 -9.55 -9.96
N GLY A 147 28.14 -9.19 -8.67
CA GLY A 147 27.88 -7.83 -8.20
C GLY A 147 28.94 -6.81 -8.64
N ASN A 148 28.47 -5.74 -9.29
CA ASN A 148 29.26 -4.54 -9.58
C ASN A 148 29.59 -3.78 -8.29
N LYS A 149 30.90 -3.60 -8.02
CA LYS A 149 31.41 -2.89 -6.85
C LYS A 149 31.45 -1.39 -7.16
N TRP A 150 30.57 -0.61 -6.55
CA TRP A 150 30.58 0.85 -6.69
C TRP A 150 31.73 1.44 -5.86
N VAL A 151 32.68 2.09 -6.53
CA VAL A 151 33.77 2.82 -5.88
C VAL A 151 33.20 4.14 -5.36
N LYS A 152 33.33 4.40 -4.05
CA LYS A 152 33.09 5.75 -3.51
C LYS A 152 34.25 6.66 -3.94
N VAL A 153 33.94 7.68 -4.73
CA VAL A 153 34.79 8.86 -4.86
C VAL A 153 34.27 9.89 -3.85
N SER A 154 35.14 10.33 -2.95
CA SER A 154 34.87 11.45 -2.05
C SER A 154 35.60 12.69 -2.55
N LEU A 155 34.90 13.82 -2.53
CA LEU A 155 35.43 15.19 -2.54
C LEU A 155 34.67 15.96 -1.46
#